data_AF-A0A2H0DFZ0-F1
#
_entry.id   AF-A0A2H0DFZ0-F1
#
_cell.length_a   1.000
_cell.length_b   1.000
_cell.length_c   1.000
_cell.angle_alpha   90.00
_cell.angle_beta   90.00
_cell.angle_gamma   90.00
#
_symmetry.space_group_name_H-M   'P 1'
#
loop_
_entity.id
_entity.type
_entity.pdbx_description
1 polymer ?
#
loop_
_entity_poly.entity_id
_entity_poly.type
_entity_poly.pdbx_seq_one_letter_code
_entity_poly.pdbx_strand_id
1 'polypeptide(L)'
;MDDDATRKAGEWIELVKSSLDSSDPLYGKKIFVSGIHESKMFVLVDNDSDNSYAIVSIEPKLNKQSISCATVEQIFSRENLALKLKQEHEQRQFSQSGILRVKAMTLQSVSQ
;
A
#
# COMPACT_ATOMS: atom_id res chain seq x y z
N MET A 1 24.51 -12.58 -6.58
CA MET A 1 23.75 -13.40 -5.61
C MET A 1 22.35 -12.80 -5.53
N ASP A 2 21.72 -12.60 -6.70
CA ASP A 2 20.63 -11.63 -6.92
C ASP A 2 19.41 -12.28 -7.63
N ASP A 3 19.53 -13.56 -7.95
CA ASP A 3 18.55 -14.30 -8.75
C ASP A 3 17.24 -14.55 -8.00
N ASP A 4 17.26 -14.72 -6.67
CA ASP A 4 16.04 -15.09 -5.93
C ASP A 4 15.08 -13.91 -5.74
N ALA A 5 15.60 -12.72 -5.46
CA ALA A 5 14.78 -11.51 -5.30
C ALA A 5 14.19 -11.05 -6.64
N THR A 6 14.98 -11.11 -7.71
CA THR A 6 14.54 -10.76 -9.06
C THR A 6 13.51 -11.75 -9.58
N ARG A 7 13.71 -13.06 -9.32
CA ARG A 7 12.75 -14.11 -9.68
C ARG A 7 11.42 -13.92 -8.95
N LYS A 8 11.44 -13.65 -7.64
CA LYS A 8 10.24 -13.35 -6.86
C LYS A 8 9.49 -12.13 -7.40
N ALA A 9 10.20 -11.05 -7.74
CA ALA A 9 9.57 -9.86 -8.32
C ALA A 9 8.85 -10.17 -9.65
N GLY A 10 9.45 -10.99 -10.51
CA GLY A 10 8.82 -11.47 -11.75
C GLY A 10 7.53 -12.25 -11.49
N GLU A 11 7.54 -13.18 -10.54
CA GLU A 11 6.36 -13.97 -10.16
C GLU A 11 5.20 -13.09 -9.68
N TRP A 12 5.47 -12.04 -8.90
CA TRP A 12 4.44 -11.10 -8.45
C TRP A 12 3.89 -10.23 -9.59
N ILE A 13 4.74 -9.80 -10.53
CA ILE A 13 4.30 -9.04 -11.70
C ILE A 13 3.35 -9.89 -12.55
N GLU A 14 3.72 -11.15 -12.82
CA GLU A 14 2.88 -12.07 -13.57
C GLU A 14 1.57 -12.37 -12.83
N LEU A 15 1.63 -12.63 -11.53
CA LEU A 15 0.46 -12.89 -10.69
C LEU A 15 -0.55 -11.74 -10.76
N VAL A 16 -0.09 -10.50 -10.60
CA VAL A 16 -0.95 -9.32 -10.68
C VAL A 16 -1.56 -9.25 -12.08
N LYS A 17 -0.73 -9.23 -13.13
CA LYS A 17 -1.22 -9.11 -14.52
C LYS A 17 -2.22 -10.18 -14.91
N SER A 18 -2.01 -11.43 -14.51
CA SER A 18 -2.89 -12.55 -14.85
C SER A 18 -4.22 -12.52 -14.11
N SER A 19 -4.26 -11.85 -12.95
CA SER A 19 -5.42 -11.86 -12.05
C SER A 19 -6.28 -10.62 -12.16
N LEU A 20 -5.77 -9.54 -12.77
CA LEU A 20 -6.53 -8.32 -13.04
C LEU A 20 -7.54 -8.55 -14.16
N ASP A 21 -8.77 -8.07 -13.95
CA ASP A 21 -9.80 -8.04 -14.97
C ASP A 21 -9.79 -6.71 -15.76
N SER A 22 -10.53 -6.66 -16.87
CA SER A 22 -10.54 -5.51 -17.78
C SER A 22 -11.09 -4.21 -17.18
N SER A 23 -11.74 -4.25 -16.02
CA SER A 23 -12.20 -3.06 -15.31
C SER A 23 -11.15 -2.46 -14.39
N ASP A 24 -10.06 -3.17 -14.10
CA ASP A 24 -8.99 -2.68 -13.24
C ASP A 24 -8.14 -1.62 -13.96
N PRO A 25 -7.80 -0.50 -13.29
CA PRO A 25 -7.02 0.59 -13.89
C PRO A 25 -5.59 0.20 -14.31
N LEU A 26 -5.07 -0.93 -13.86
CA LEU A 26 -3.77 -1.47 -14.26
C LEU A 26 -3.88 -2.51 -15.39
N TYR A 27 -5.09 -2.89 -15.80
CA TYR A 27 -5.28 -3.88 -16.85
C TYR A 27 -4.64 -3.43 -18.17
N GLY A 28 -3.84 -4.32 -18.76
CA GLY A 28 -3.10 -4.05 -20.00
C GLY A 28 -1.95 -3.05 -19.87
N LYS A 29 -1.65 -2.55 -18.67
CA LYS A 29 -0.57 -1.59 -18.45
C LYS A 29 0.77 -2.24 -18.19
N LYS A 30 1.85 -1.52 -18.52
CA LYS A 30 3.21 -1.92 -18.18
C LYS A 30 3.48 -1.60 -16.71
N ILE A 31 3.38 -2.63 -15.88
CA ILE A 31 3.59 -2.53 -14.44
C ILE A 31 4.89 -3.18 -13.95
N PHE A 32 5.36 -2.70 -12.81
CA PHE A 32 6.47 -3.24 -12.01
C PHE A 32 6.03 -3.38 -10.55
N VAL A 33 6.55 -4.36 -9.82
CA VAL A 33 6.27 -4.51 -8.38
C VAL A 33 7.43 -3.91 -7.60
N SER A 34 7.16 -2.85 -6.84
CA SER A 34 8.16 -2.07 -6.11
C SER A 34 8.13 -2.30 -4.60
N GLY A 35 7.10 -2.99 -4.10
CA GLY A 35 7.02 -3.38 -2.70
C GLY A 35 5.96 -4.44 -2.45
N ILE A 36 6.19 -5.27 -1.43
CA ILE A 36 5.27 -6.33 -1.01
C ILE A 36 5.07 -6.21 0.49
N HIS A 37 3.82 -6.18 0.92
CA HIS A 37 3.45 -6.23 2.33
C HIS A 37 2.99 -7.64 2.68
N GLU A 38 3.94 -8.51 3.01
CA GLU A 38 3.72 -9.96 3.19
C GLU A 38 2.58 -10.30 4.18
N SER A 39 2.46 -9.58 5.30
CA SER A 39 1.43 -9.87 6.31
C SER A 39 0.00 -9.49 5.91
N LYS A 40 -0.17 -8.60 4.93
CA LYS A 40 -1.47 -8.07 4.53
C LYS A 40 -1.82 -8.41 3.07
N MET A 41 -0.93 -9.12 2.37
CA MET A 41 -1.10 -9.49 0.97
C MET A 41 -1.38 -8.28 0.06
N PHE A 42 -0.73 -7.15 0.32
CA PHE A 42 -0.74 -5.99 -0.58
C PHE A 42 0.56 -5.91 -1.36
N VAL A 43 0.47 -5.48 -2.61
CA VAL A 43 1.64 -5.14 -3.42
C VAL A 43 1.54 -3.71 -3.91
N LEU A 44 2.67 -3.00 -3.83
CA LEU A 44 2.84 -1.70 -4.45
C LEU A 44 3.29 -1.91 -5.89
N VAL A 45 2.48 -1.43 -6.80
CA VAL A 45 2.65 -1.58 -8.24
C VAL A 45 2.95 -0.22 -8.85
N ASP A 46 4.08 -0.11 -9.51
CA ASP A 46 4.49 1.06 -10.27
C ASP A 46 4.04 0.87 -11.70
N ASN A 47 3.38 1.88 -12.24
CA ASN A 47 2.96 1.90 -13.62
C ASN A 47 3.74 2.99 -14.37
N ASP A 48 4.71 2.50 -15.13
CA ASP A 48 5.69 3.29 -15.89
C ASP A 48 5.04 4.09 -17.02
N SER A 49 3.85 3.69 -17.47
CA SER A 49 3.17 4.33 -18.61
C SER A 49 2.63 5.72 -18.27
N ASP A 50 2.19 5.91 -17.03
CA ASP A 50 1.55 7.14 -16.56
C ASP A 50 2.11 7.66 -15.23
N ASN A 51 3.28 7.17 -14.81
CA ASN A 51 3.94 7.56 -13.56
C ASN A 51 2.99 7.50 -12.36
N SER A 52 2.13 6.48 -12.35
CA SER A 52 1.15 6.23 -11.30
C SER A 52 1.59 5.03 -10.49
N TYR A 53 1.19 5.01 -9.23
CA TYR A 53 1.40 3.93 -8.30
C TYR A 53 0.05 3.36 -7.91
N ALA A 54 -0.01 2.07 -7.62
CA ALA A 54 -1.23 1.42 -7.20
C ALA A 54 -0.95 0.45 -6.06
N ILE A 55 -1.84 0.44 -5.08
CA ILE A 55 -1.87 -0.60 -4.06
C ILE A 55 -2.86 -1.65 -4.55
N VAL A 56 -2.36 -2.87 -4.75
CA VAL A 56 -3.16 -4.00 -5.20
C VAL A 56 -3.33 -4.97 -4.03
N SER A 57 -4.59 -5.26 -3.70
CA SER A 57 -4.96 -6.33 -2.77
C SER A 57 -4.87 -7.67 -3.46
N ILE A 58 -4.36 -8.68 -2.75
CA ILE A 58 -4.25 -10.04 -3.23
C ILE A 58 -5.06 -10.95 -2.32
N GLU A 59 -6.14 -11.51 -2.84
CA GLU A 59 -7.06 -12.36 -2.08
C GLU A 59 -7.18 -13.75 -2.73
N PRO A 60 -7.13 -14.84 -1.93
CA PRO A 60 -7.41 -16.17 -2.47
C PRO A 60 -8.89 -16.31 -2.82
N LYS A 61 -9.21 -16.82 -4.02
CA LYS A 61 -10.61 -17.08 -4.40
C LYS A 61 -11.15 -18.30 -3.63
N LEU A 62 -12.42 -18.23 -3.23
CA LEU A 62 -13.15 -19.29 -2.49
C LEU A 62 -13.10 -20.66 -3.18
N ASN A 63 -12.93 -20.69 -4.51
CA ASN A 63 -12.76 -21.91 -5.30
C ASN A 63 -11.28 -22.18 -5.56
N LYS A 64 -10.62 -22.69 -4.50
CA LYS A 64 -9.30 -23.34 -4.42
C LYS A 64 -8.51 -23.42 -5.74
N GLN A 65 -7.42 -22.64 -5.81
CA GLN A 65 -6.30 -22.58 -6.79
C GLN A 65 -6.16 -21.28 -7.61
N SER A 66 -7.07 -20.32 -7.46
CA SER A 66 -6.92 -19.01 -8.12
C SER A 66 -6.81 -17.87 -7.11
N ILE A 67 -6.00 -16.87 -7.48
CA ILE A 67 -5.83 -15.63 -6.73
C ILE A 67 -6.64 -14.54 -7.45
N SER A 68 -7.19 -13.60 -6.69
CA SER A 68 -7.80 -12.38 -7.19
C SER A 68 -6.92 -11.20 -6.83
N CYS A 69 -6.67 -10.34 -7.80
CA CYS A 69 -6.00 -9.07 -7.57
C CYS A 69 -6.98 -7.94 -7.86
N ALA A 70 -6.99 -6.91 -7.02
CA ALA A 70 -7.80 -5.72 -7.23
C ALA A 70 -7.05 -4.48 -6.78
N THR A 71 -7.02 -3.45 -7.61
CA THR A 71 -6.51 -2.13 -7.22
C THR A 71 -7.43 -1.55 -6.15
N VAL A 72 -6.91 -1.39 -4.93
CA VAL A 72 -7.63 -0.75 -3.82
C VAL A 72 -7.38 0.75 -3.80
N GLU A 73 -6.26 1.19 -4.35
CA GLU A 73 -5.91 2.58 -4.38
C GLU A 73 -4.96 2.90 -5.53
N GLN A 74 -5.15 4.06 -6.16
CA GLN A 74 -4.25 4.61 -7.17
C GLN A 74 -3.72 5.98 -6.73
N ILE A 75 -2.42 6.17 -6.85
CA ILE A 75 -1.69 7.36 -6.45
C ILE A 75 -0.96 7.89 -7.69
N PHE A 76 -1.34 9.09 -8.13
CA PHE A 76 -0.76 9.70 -9.31
C PHE A 76 0.44 10.55 -8.91
N SER A 77 1.60 10.33 -9.52
CA SER A 77 2.90 10.95 -9.20
C SER A 77 3.61 10.41 -7.95
N ARG A 78 4.95 10.48 -8.02
CA ARG A 78 5.86 10.09 -6.94
C ARG A 78 5.75 11.02 -5.72
N GLU A 79 5.46 12.29 -5.95
CA GLU A 79 5.31 13.29 -4.87
C GLU A 79 4.09 12.98 -4.00
N ASN A 80 2.97 12.63 -4.62
CA ASN A 80 1.76 12.23 -3.89
C ASN A 80 1.96 10.92 -3.12
N LEU A 81 2.71 9.96 -3.68
CA LEU A 81 3.09 8.74 -2.98
C LEU A 81 3.91 9.07 -1.73
N ALA A 82 4.95 9.90 -1.88
CA ALA A 82 5.80 10.30 -0.76
C ALA A 82 5.00 11.04 0.34
N LEU A 83 4.11 11.95 -0.06
CA LEU A 83 3.24 12.67 0.86
C LEU A 83 2.33 11.72 1.65
N LYS A 84 1.73 10.74 0.97
CA LYS A 84 0.84 9.77 1.61
C LYS A 84 1.58 8.86 2.59
N LEU A 85 2.74 8.34 2.19
CA LEU A 85 3.57 7.52 3.09
C LEU A 85 4.00 8.32 4.33
N LYS A 86 4.31 9.61 4.17
CA LYS A 86 4.61 10.50 5.28
C LYS A 86 3.41 10.68 6.22
N GLN A 87 2.23 10.97 5.68
CA GLN A 87 1.00 11.13 6.47
C GLN A 87 0.64 9.86 7.24
N GLU A 88 0.74 8.69 6.61
CA GLU A 88 0.54 7.38 7.25
C GLU A 88 1.55 7.16 8.39
N HIS A 89 2.82 7.51 8.17
CA HIS A 89 3.85 7.39 9.19
C HIS A 89 3.56 8.30 10.39
N GLU A 90 3.21 9.57 10.14
CA GLU A 90 2.85 10.53 11.19
C GLU A 90 1.63 10.05 11.97
N GLN A 91 0.55 9.59 11.31
CA GLN A 91 -0.64 9.06 11.98
C GLN A 91 -0.35 7.82 12.83
N ARG A 92 0.55 6.94 12.39
CA ARG A 92 1.01 5.79 13.18
C ARG A 92 1.84 6.21 14.38
N GLN A 93 2.69 7.22 14.23
CA GLN A 93 3.42 7.79 15.37
C GLN A 93 2.46 8.43 16.37
N PHE A 94 1.45 9.19 15.92
CA PHE A 94 0.45 9.77 16.81
C PHE A 94 -0.41 8.71 17.52
N SER A 95 -0.77 7.61 16.84
CA SER A 95 -1.55 6.52 17.46
C SER A 95 -0.72 5.63 18.38
N GLN A 96 0.57 5.40 18.10
CA GLN A 96 1.49 4.74 19.05
C GLN A 96 1.91 5.64 20.21
N SER A 97 1.99 6.96 20.01
CA SER A 97 2.19 7.96 21.06
C SER A 97 0.90 8.30 21.82
N GLY A 98 -0.19 7.55 21.63
CA GLY A 98 -1.41 7.59 22.46
C GLY A 98 -1.19 7.21 23.93
N ILE A 99 0.04 6.86 24.32
CA ILE A 99 0.52 6.90 25.71
C ILE A 99 1.42 8.14 25.88
N LEU A 100 0.88 9.34 25.63
CA LEU A 100 1.43 10.56 26.22
C LEU A 100 0.28 11.49 26.59
N ARG A 101 -0.28 11.20 27.78
CA ARG A 101 -0.71 12.17 28.79
C ARG A 101 -0.58 13.63 28.33
N VAL A 102 -1.71 14.23 27.94
CA VAL A 102 -1.99 15.60 28.38
C VAL A 102 -3.32 15.54 29.11
N LYS A 103 -3.21 15.27 30.40
CA LYS A 103 -4.05 15.91 31.41
C LYS A 103 -3.97 17.41 31.10
N ALA A 104 -4.87 17.92 30.28
CA ALA A 104 -5.26 19.31 30.37
C ALA A 104 -6.06 19.41 31.67
N MET A 105 -5.33 19.36 32.80
CA MET A 105 -5.80 19.93 34.05
C MET A 105 -5.97 21.40 33.75
N THR A 106 -7.19 21.80 33.47
CA THR A 106 -7.60 23.20 33.58
C THR A 106 -7.46 23.56 35.06
N LEU A 107 -6.25 23.97 35.44
CA LEU A 107 -6.02 24.80 36.61
C LEU A 107 -6.69 26.15 36.30
N GLN A 108 -8.00 26.23 36.53
CA GLN A 108 -8.59 27.53 36.85
C GLN A 108 -8.36 27.76 38.32
N SER A 109 -7.46 28.69 38.57
CA SER A 109 -7.04 29.22 39.85
C SER A 109 -8.23 29.50 40.76
N VAL A 110 -8.13 29.03 41.99
CA VAL A 110 -8.83 29.63 43.11
C VAL A 110 -8.28 31.06 43.24
N SER A 111 -9.15 32.06 43.13
CA SER A 111 -8.83 33.43 43.52
C SER A 111 -10.10 34.06 44.10
N GLN A 112 -10.09 34.03 45.44
CA GLN A 112 -10.85 34.79 46.44
C GLN A 112 -12.38 34.72 46.43
#